data_AF-A0A143YR70-F1
#
_entry.id   AF-A0A143YR70-F1
#
_cell.length_a   1.000
_cell.length_b   1.000
_cell.length_c   1.000
_cell.angle_alpha   90.00
_cell.angle_beta   90.00
_cell.angle_gamma   90.00
#
_symmetry.space_group_name_H-M   'P 1'
#
loop_
_entity.id
_entity.type
_entity.pdbx_description
1 polymer ?
#
loop_
_entity_poly.entity_id
_entity_poly.type
_entity_poly.pdbx_seq_one_letter_code
_entity_poly.pdbx_strand_id
1 'polypeptide(L)'
;MAVIFQTNKKTGITYAYQNEPYWDKEKQQSRAKRTLIGKVDPVTGEIIPTRSYKKKPAPASSEVKPGPIPMTQVRRIFYGAGYLLDQIGKQTGVYAD
;
A
#
# COMPACT_ATOMS: atom_id res chain seq x y z
N MET A 1 23.58 20.40 7.83
CA MET A 1 23.70 19.00 7.37
C MET A 1 24.75 18.32 8.22
N ALA A 2 24.49 17.09 8.66
CA ALA A 2 25.44 16.32 9.48
C ALA A 2 25.42 14.84 9.04
N VAL A 3 26.53 14.14 9.22
CA VAL A 3 26.59 12.67 9.04
C VAL A 3 26.29 12.01 10.37
N ILE A 4 25.30 11.11 10.39
CA ILE A 4 24.90 10.36 11.57
C ILE A 4 25.27 8.89 11.36
N PHE A 5 25.94 8.32 12.36
CA PHE A 5 26.23 6.90 12.41
C PHE A 5 25.18 6.18 13.23
N GLN A 6 24.59 5.14 12.66
CA GLN A 6 23.59 4.33 13.33
C GLN A 6 23.97 2.85 13.24
N THR A 7 24.22 2.25 14.39
CA THR A 7 24.54 0.83 14.52
C THR A 7 23.27 0.00 14.67
N ASN A 8 23.09 -0.98 13.80
CA ASN A 8 22.01 -1.94 13.91
C ASN A 8 22.36 -2.95 15.01
N LYS A 9 21.62 -2.93 16.13
CA LYS A 9 21.87 -3.82 17.27
C LYS A 9 21.78 -5.31 16.95
N LYS A 10 21.01 -5.70 15.93
CA LYS A 10 20.83 -7.11 15.56
C LYS A 10 21.98 -7.65 14.71
N THR A 11 22.51 -6.84 13.80
CA THR A 11 23.56 -7.26 12.86
C THR A 11 24.95 -6.74 13.20
N GLY A 12 25.07 -5.82 14.16
CA GLY A 12 26.31 -5.15 14.53
C GLY A 12 26.84 -4.17 13.46
N ILE A 13 26.12 -3.99 12.35
CA ILE A 13 26.58 -3.16 11.23
C ILE A 13 26.28 -1.68 11.52
N THR A 14 27.29 -0.83 11.39
CA THR A 14 27.15 0.63 11.46
C THR A 14 26.91 1.20 10.06
N TYR A 15 25.87 2.02 9.93
CA TYR A 15 25.52 2.71 8.70
C TYR A 15 25.70 4.21 8.86
N ALA A 16 26.16 4.88 7.80
CA ALA A 16 26.31 6.33 7.72
C ALA A 16 25.13 6.94 6.95
N TYR A 17 24.50 7.94 7.55
CA TYR A 17 23.36 8.66 6.99
C TYR A 17 23.66 10.16 6.88
N GLN A 18 23.30 10.76 5.75
CA GLN A 18 23.22 12.21 5.60
C GLN A 18 21.92 12.71 6.23
N ASN A 19 22.03 13.61 7.19
CA ASN A 19 20.89 14.17 7.93
C ASN A 19 20.60 15.61 7.49
N GLU A 20 19.38 15.81 7.00
CA GLU A 20 18.84 17.09 6.54
C GLU A 20 17.65 17.49 7.42
N PRO A 21 17.86 18.32 8.45
CA PRO A 21 16.77 18.83 9.27
C PRO A 21 15.92 19.85 8.48
N TYR A 22 14.60 19.81 8.66
CA TYR A 22 13.66 20.75 8.09
C TYR A 22 12.53 21.03 9.08
N TRP A 23 11.90 22.20 8.93
CA TRP A 23 10.69 22.55 9.70
C TRP A 23 9.46 22.03 8.96
N ASP A 24 8.72 21.11 9.58
CA ASP A 24 7.44 20.62 9.05
C ASP A 24 6.35 21.63 9.43
N LYS A 25 5.88 22.40 8.45
CA LYS A 25 4.88 23.47 8.64
C LYS A 25 3.49 22.93 9.00
N GLU A 26 3.12 21.76 8.49
CA GLU A 26 1.81 21.15 8.76
C GLU A 26 1.73 20.65 10.20
N LYS A 27 2.80 19.98 10.65
CA LYS A 27 2.87 19.41 12.00
C LYS A 27 3.50 20.34 13.03
N GLN A 28 3.94 21.52 12.61
CA GLN A 28 4.60 22.54 13.43
C GLN A 28 5.73 22.00 14.32
N GLN A 29 6.58 21.15 13.73
CA GLN A 29 7.69 20.52 14.48
C GLN A 29 8.93 20.39 13.62
N SER A 30 10.10 20.38 14.26
CA SER A 30 11.36 20.06 13.60
C SER A 30 11.40 18.58 13.24
N ARG A 31 11.66 18.26 11.97
CA ARG A 31 11.88 16.90 11.49
C ARG A 31 13.21 16.82 10.76
N ALA A 32 13.65 15.60 10.45
CA ALA A 32 14.84 15.39 9.65
C ALA A 32 14.64 14.27 8.65
N LYS A 33 15.13 14.48 7.44
CA LYS A 33 15.22 13.46 6.40
C LYS A 33 16.61 12.84 6.46
N ARG A 34 16.67 11.51 6.47
CA ARG A 34 17.92 10.74 6.49
C ARG A 34 18.10 9.99 5.19
N THR A 35 19.19 10.24 4.49
CA THR A 35 19.58 9.50 3.28
C THR A 35 20.74 8.57 3.60
N LEU A 36 20.61 7.29 3.26
CA LEU A 36 21.69 6.32 3.45
C LEU A 36 22.85 6.63 2.50
N ILE A 37 24.03 6.91 3.04
CA ILE A 37 25.27 7.08 2.28
C ILE A 37 25.91 5.71 2.03
N GLY A 38 26.01 4.91 3.09
CA GLY A 38 26.70 3.62 3.03
C GLY A 38 26.87 2.91 4.36
N LYS A 39 27.62 1.81 4.32
CA LYS A 39 28.05 1.05 5.49
C LYS A 39 29.42 1.57 5.93
N VAL A 40 29.65 1.64 7.23
CA VAL A 40 30.96 1.96 7.81
C VAL A 40 31.73 0.67 8.01
N ASP A 41 32.96 0.62 7.51
CA ASP A 41 33.86 -0.49 7.79
C ASP A 41 34.47 -0.35 9.20
N PRO A 42 34.39 -1.39 10.03
CA PRO A 42 34.82 -1.31 11.44
C PRO A 42 36.34 -1.23 11.60
N VAL A 43 37.11 -1.58 10.57
CA VAL A 43 38.59 -1.62 10.62
C VAL A 43 39.19 -0.33 10.08
N THR A 44 38.66 0.20 8.96
CA THR A 44 39.20 1.40 8.29
C THR A 44 38.45 2.67 8.68
N GLY A 45 37.23 2.57 9.21
CA GLY A 45 36.35 3.72 9.46
C GLY A 45 35.82 4.38 8.19
N GLU A 46 36.13 3.82 7.02
CA GLU A 46 35.69 4.36 5.73
C GLU A 46 34.21 4.05 5.47
N ILE A 47 33.54 4.97 4.76
CA ILE A 47 32.14 4.81 4.38
C ILE A 47 32.09 4.15 3.00
N ILE A 48 31.78 2.86 2.97
CA ILE A 48 31.57 2.12 1.73
C ILE A 48 30.15 2.40 1.21
N PRO A 49 29.99 3.03 0.04
CA PRO A 49 28.68 3.28 -0.55
C PRO A 49 27.99 1.94 -0.82
N THR A 50 26.80 1.77 -0.25
CA THR A 50 25.98 0.60 -0.57
C THR A 50 25.37 0.81 -1.95
N ARG A 51 25.43 -0.23 -2.80
CA ARG A 51 24.79 -0.22 -4.13
C ARG A 51 23.39 0.37 -4.00
N SER A 52 23.11 1.44 -4.76
CA SER A 52 21.80 2.08 -4.77
C SER A 52 20.74 1.00 -5.02
N TYR A 53 19.88 0.76 -4.03
CA TYR A 53 18.76 -0.16 -4.22
C TYR A 53 17.83 0.49 -5.23
N LYS A 54 17.99 0.13 -6.50
CA LYS A 54 16.98 0.41 -7.52
C LYS A 54 15.78 -0.43 -7.13
N LYS A 55 14.82 0.17 -6.40
CA LYS A 55 13.45 -0.36 -6.36
C LYS A 55 13.11 -0.60 -7.82
N LYS A 56 12.91 -1.86 -8.20
CA LYS A 56 12.31 -2.15 -9.50
C LYS A 56 11.07 -1.28 -9.57
N PRO A 57 10.87 -0.48 -10.64
CA PRO A 57 9.64 0.28 -10.76
C PRO A 57 8.50 -0.72 -10.51
N ALA A 58 7.57 -0.35 -9.62
CA ALA A 58 6.33 -1.10 -9.53
C ALA A 58 5.81 -1.23 -10.96
N PRO A 59 5.40 -2.43 -11.42
CA PRO A 59 4.92 -2.60 -12.78
C PRO A 59 3.90 -1.49 -13.04
N ALA A 60 4.23 -0.59 -13.98
CA ALA A 60 3.34 0.47 -14.40
C ALA A 60 2.10 -0.23 -14.93
N SER A 61 0.99 -0.07 -14.22
CA SER A 61 -0.19 -0.93 -14.31
C SER A 61 0.14 -2.42 -14.17
N SER A 62 -0.25 -3.02 -13.06
CA SER A 62 -0.78 -4.37 -13.18
C SER A 62 -1.93 -4.26 -14.16
N GLU A 63 -1.69 -4.58 -15.44
CA GLU A 63 -2.72 -5.21 -16.25
C GLU A 63 -3.24 -6.32 -15.35
N VAL A 64 -4.42 -6.08 -14.76
CA VAL A 64 -5.15 -7.07 -14.01
C VAL A 64 -5.37 -8.15 -15.05
N LYS A 65 -4.49 -9.16 -15.08
CA LYS A 65 -4.71 -10.36 -15.88
C LYS A 65 -6.14 -10.74 -15.54
N PRO A 66 -7.08 -10.75 -16.49
CA PRO A 66 -8.45 -11.05 -16.17
C PRO A 66 -8.44 -12.48 -15.65
N GLY A 67 -8.44 -12.62 -14.32
CA GLY A 67 -8.99 -13.80 -13.67
C GLY A 67 -10.41 -14.00 -14.20
N PRO A 68 -10.97 -15.20 -14.09
CA PRO A 68 -12.18 -15.59 -14.81
C PRO A 68 -13.26 -14.51 -14.65
N ILE A 69 -13.47 -13.79 -15.76
CA ILE A 69 -14.37 -12.65 -16.03
C ILE A 69 -14.78 -11.83 -14.79
N PRO A 70 -14.30 -10.59 -14.62
CA PRO A 70 -14.73 -9.74 -13.51
C PRO A 70 -16.25 -9.50 -13.60
N MET A 71 -16.98 -9.94 -12.57
CA MET A 71 -18.42 -9.73 -12.46
C MET A 71 -18.72 -8.23 -12.41
N THR A 72 -19.09 -7.66 -13.57
CA THR A 72 -19.25 -6.20 -13.74
C THR A 72 -20.52 -5.68 -13.09
N GLN A 73 -21.52 -6.55 -12.89
CA GLN A 73 -22.80 -6.20 -12.30
C GLN A 73 -23.32 -7.35 -11.43
N VAL A 74 -23.79 -7.03 -10.22
CA VAL A 74 -24.52 -7.95 -9.36
C VAL A 74 -26.00 -7.58 -9.41
N ARG A 75 -26.84 -8.41 -10.01
CA ARG A 75 -28.30 -8.22 -10.00
C ARG A 75 -28.92 -9.10 -8.93
N ARG A 76 -28.81 -8.68 -7.67
CA ARG A 76 -29.59 -9.30 -6.58
C ARG A 76 -30.90 -8.57 -6.44
N ILE A 77 -32.00 -9.21 -6.85
CA ILE A 77 -33.35 -8.68 -6.69
C ILE A 77 -34.00 -9.41 -5.52
N PHE A 78 -34.41 -8.67 -4.50
CA PHE A 78 -35.15 -9.23 -3.37
C PHE A 78 -36.64 -9.10 -3.64
N TYR A 79 -37.31 -10.24 -3.70
CA TYR A 79 -38.77 -10.32 -3.72
C TYR A 79 -39.23 -10.73 -2.33
N GLY A 80 -40.15 -9.95 -1.75
CA GLY A 80 -40.70 -10.22 -0.42
C GLY A 80 -41.53 -11.51 -0.39
N ALA A 81 -41.89 -11.97 0.82
CA ALA A 81 -42.58 -13.25 1.03
C ALA A 81 -43.90 -13.40 0.24
N GLY A 82 -44.61 -12.29 -0.05
CA GLY A 82 -45.87 -12.30 -0.79
C GLY A 82 -45.75 -12.25 -2.30
N TYR A 83 -44.55 -12.02 -2.86
CA TYR A 83 -44.40 -11.78 -4.30
C TYR A 83 -44.79 -12.98 -5.16
N LEU A 84 -44.48 -14.19 -4.67
CA LEU A 84 -44.84 -15.43 -5.35
C LEU A 84 -46.36 -15.58 -5.44
N LEU A 85 -47.07 -15.37 -4.33
CA LEU A 85 -48.52 -15.52 -4.26
C LEU A 85 -49.23 -14.44 -5.10
N ASP A 86 -48.71 -13.22 -5.09
CA ASP A 86 -49.21 -12.13 -5.92
C ASP A 86 -49.07 -12.43 -7.43
N GLN A 87 -47.93 -12.98 -7.84
CA GLN A 87 -47.73 -13.42 -9.23
C GLN A 87 -48.64 -14.58 -9.62
N ILE A 88 -48.83 -15.55 -8.73
CA ILE A 88 -49.75 -16.66 -8.97
C ILE A 88 -51.17 -16.14 -9.15
N GLY A 89 -51.67 -15.29 -8.25
CA GLY A 89 -53.01 -14.72 -8.36
C GLY A 89 -53.25 -13.92 -9.64
N LYS A 90 -52.22 -13.19 -10.12
CA LYS A 90 -52.24 -12.48 -11.40
C LYS A 90 -52.28 -13.43 -12.60
N GLN A 91 -51.52 -14.52 -12.56
CA GLN A 91 -51.47 -15.51 -13.64
C GLN A 91 -52.73 -16.37 -13.71
N THR A 92 -53.28 -16.76 -12.56
CA THR A 92 -54.47 -17.63 -12.48
C THR A 92 -55.78 -16.86 -12.54
N GLY A 93 -55.75 -15.52 -12.46
CA GLY A 93 -56.93 -14.67 -12.54
C GLY A 93 -57.79 -14.66 -11.27
N VAL A 94 -57.33 -15.28 -10.18
CA VAL A 94 -58.05 -15.41 -8.91
C VAL A 94 -58.31 -14.05 -8.24
N TYR A 95 -57.61 -12.99 -8.65
CA TYR A 95 -57.87 -11.61 -8.21
C TYR A 95 -59.19 -10.99 -8.73
N ALA A 96 -59.79 -11.57 -9.77
CA ALA A 96 -60.92 -10.98 -10.49
C ALA A 96 -62.30 -11.50 -10.07
N ASP A 97 -62.35 -12.38 -9.06
CA ASP A 97 -63.57 -12.92 -8.43
C ASP A 97 -63.77 -12.28 -7.05
#